data_AF-A0A833JKY3-F1
#
_entry.id   AF-A0A833JKY3-F1
#
_cell.length_a   1.000
_cell.length_b   1.000
_cell.length_c   1.000
_cell.angle_alpha   90.00
_cell.angle_beta   90.00
_cell.angle_gamma   90.00
#
_symmetry.space_group_name_H-M   'P 1'
#
loop_
_entity.id
_entity.type
_entity.pdbx_description
1 polymer ?
#
loop_
_entity_poly.entity_id
_entity_poly.type
_entity_poly.pdbx_seq_one_letter_code
_entity_poly.pdbx_strand_id
1 'polypeptide(L)'
;MYAAFAIGQLWDAGVLLDADNAGHQAREKIKDMNLKDYAAQTGHEFRVLMLDKAAGVKKTDVAIEDLFPDEWFLECVNRAYGLALRLEDLPEDGSTLIAKRVEIAMKQRQGRDLKKKEVLVEMLKEFDGWTTVDDLPAGTAANAENLFKKVNAAFGVES
;
A
#
# COMPACT_ATOMS: atom_id res chain seq x y z
N MET A 1 -5.38 -13.42 -14.58
CA MET A 1 -5.31 -13.04 -16.01
C MET A 1 -3.98 -12.36 -16.31
N TYR A 2 -3.60 -11.28 -15.62
CA TYR A 2 -2.33 -10.57 -15.86
C TYR A 2 -1.07 -11.41 -15.61
N ALA A 3 -1.02 -12.22 -14.54
CA ALA A 3 0.15 -13.07 -14.24
C ALA A 3 0.47 -14.07 -15.36
N ALA A 4 -0.51 -14.89 -15.76
CA ALA A 4 -0.33 -15.86 -16.84
C ALA A 4 -0.01 -15.19 -18.19
N PHE A 5 -0.59 -14.02 -18.47
CA PHE A 5 -0.27 -13.24 -19.66
C PHE A 5 1.18 -12.73 -19.64
N ALA A 6 1.63 -12.13 -18.54
CA ALA A 6 2.99 -11.62 -18.39
C ALA A 6 4.03 -12.75 -18.54
N ILE A 7 3.79 -13.90 -17.92
CA ILE A 7 4.64 -15.09 -18.09
C ILE A 7 4.65 -15.54 -19.55
N GLY A 8 3.48 -15.61 -20.20
CA GLY A 8 3.35 -15.98 -21.61
C GLY A 8 4.07 -15.03 -22.57
N GLN A 9 4.21 -13.75 -22.21
CA GLN A 9 4.95 -12.74 -22.96
C GLN A 9 6.42 -12.64 -22.56
N LEU A 10 6.90 -13.49 -21.65
CA LEU A 10 8.26 -13.45 -21.11
C LEU A 10 8.59 -12.08 -20.51
N TRP A 11 7.63 -11.48 -19.80
CA TRP A 11 7.85 -10.20 -19.12
C TRP A 11 8.39 -10.41 -17.71
N ASP A 12 9.38 -9.59 -17.38
CA ASP A 12 9.89 -9.48 -16.03
C ASP A 12 8.93 -8.64 -15.18
N ALA A 13 7.89 -9.29 -14.67
CA ALA A 13 6.75 -8.62 -14.06
C ALA A 13 6.46 -9.12 -12.63
N GLY A 14 5.76 -8.27 -11.89
CA GLY A 14 5.26 -8.62 -10.57
C GLY A 14 4.12 -7.72 -10.14
N VAL A 15 3.60 -8.00 -8.96
CA VAL A 15 2.59 -7.19 -8.28
C VAL A 15 3.01 -6.96 -6.83
N LEU A 16 2.77 -5.75 -6.35
CA LEU A 16 2.84 -5.38 -4.95
C LEU A 16 1.41 -5.34 -4.41
N LEU A 17 1.14 -6.14 -3.38
CA LEU A 17 -0.20 -6.29 -2.79
C LEU A 17 -0.23 -5.69 -1.40
N ASP A 18 -1.38 -5.11 -1.05
CA ASP A 18 -1.72 -4.77 0.33
C ASP A 18 -1.67 -6.04 1.19
N ALA A 19 -1.22 -5.92 2.43
CA ALA A 19 -1.25 -6.97 3.43
C ALA A 19 -2.58 -6.93 4.19
N ASP A 20 -3.67 -7.11 3.46
CA ASP A 20 -4.99 -7.34 4.03
C ASP A 20 -5.55 -8.70 3.55
N ASN A 21 -6.76 -9.05 3.99
CA ASN A 21 -7.39 -10.32 3.58
C ASN A 21 -7.52 -10.44 2.05
N ALA A 22 -7.82 -9.34 1.34
CA ALA A 22 -7.97 -9.35 -0.11
C ALA A 22 -6.62 -9.58 -0.81
N GLY A 23 -5.55 -8.94 -0.33
CA GLY A 23 -4.20 -9.14 -0.83
C GLY A 23 -3.68 -10.55 -0.57
N HIS A 24 -3.93 -11.13 0.60
CA HIS A 24 -3.59 -12.53 0.88
C HIS A 24 -4.33 -13.51 -0.04
N GLN A 25 -5.62 -13.29 -0.28
CA GLN A 25 -6.40 -14.10 -1.22
C GLN A 25 -5.87 -13.95 -2.66
N ALA A 26 -5.52 -12.73 -3.08
CA ALA A 26 -4.94 -12.47 -4.39
C ALA A 26 -3.59 -13.19 -4.56
N ARG A 27 -2.74 -13.18 -3.53
CA ARG A 27 -1.46 -13.91 -3.53
C ARG A 27 -1.66 -15.41 -3.74
N GLU A 28 -2.55 -16.06 -3.01
CA GLU A 28 -2.79 -17.50 -3.18
C GLU A 28 -3.40 -17.78 -4.58
N LYS A 29 -4.34 -16.96 -5.03
CA LYS A 29 -4.90 -17.11 -6.39
C LYS A 29 -3.84 -17.00 -7.48
N ILE A 30 -2.90 -16.05 -7.36
CA ILE A 30 -1.80 -15.89 -8.32
C ILE A 30 -0.85 -17.10 -8.26
N LYS A 31 -0.54 -17.59 -7.07
CA LYS A 31 0.30 -18.78 -6.86
C LYS A 31 -0.31 -20.04 -7.49
N ASP A 32 -1.63 -20.15 -7.49
CA ASP A 32 -2.37 -21.25 -8.11
C ASP A 32 -2.50 -21.08 -9.64
N MET A 33 -2.64 -19.85 -10.12
CA MET A 33 -2.66 -19.51 -11.56
C MET A 33 -1.27 -19.53 -12.21
N ASN A 34 -0.21 -19.55 -11.41
CA ASN A 34 1.16 -19.47 -11.90
C ASN A 34 1.41 -20.70 -12.77
N LEU A 35 1.77 -20.50 -14.05
CA LEU A 35 2.17 -21.58 -14.97
C LEU A 35 3.57 -22.07 -14.55
N LYS A 36 3.69 -22.67 -13.35
CA LYS A 36 4.98 -22.94 -12.69
C LYS A 36 5.94 -23.70 -13.59
N ASP A 37 5.44 -24.68 -14.34
CA ASP A 37 6.25 -25.46 -15.27
C ASP A 37 6.79 -24.61 -16.43
N TYR A 38 5.96 -23.71 -16.97
CA TYR A 38 6.36 -22.82 -18.06
C TYR A 38 7.29 -21.70 -17.56
N ALA A 39 7.00 -21.12 -16.40
CA ALA A 39 7.86 -20.14 -15.74
C ALA A 39 9.24 -20.73 -15.40
N ALA A 40 9.29 -21.98 -14.93
CA ALA A 40 10.53 -22.70 -14.68
C ALA A 40 11.29 -23.01 -15.98
N GLN A 41 10.58 -23.33 -17.05
CA GLN A 41 11.17 -23.57 -18.37
C GLN A 41 11.79 -22.29 -18.97
N THR A 42 11.11 -21.16 -18.85
CA THR A 42 11.54 -19.90 -19.47
C THR A 42 12.41 -19.05 -18.55
N GLY A 43 12.44 -19.35 -17.25
CA GLY A 43 13.09 -18.53 -16.22
C GLY A 43 12.32 -17.24 -15.88
N HIS A 44 11.06 -17.12 -16.30
CA HIS A 44 10.26 -15.91 -16.12
C HIS A 44 9.13 -16.16 -15.12
N GLU A 45 9.41 -15.92 -13.85
CA GLU A 45 8.41 -16.02 -12.77
C GLU A 45 7.68 -14.70 -12.56
N PHE A 46 6.35 -14.79 -12.36
CA PHE A 46 5.58 -13.65 -11.91
C PHE A 46 5.76 -13.43 -10.40
N ARG A 47 6.34 -12.29 -10.02
CA ARG A 47 6.69 -12.00 -8.62
C ARG A 47 5.48 -11.45 -7.86
N VAL A 48 5.26 -11.95 -6.66
CA VAL A 48 4.22 -11.46 -5.75
C VAL A 48 4.86 -10.94 -4.48
N LEU A 49 4.84 -9.62 -4.31
CA LEU A 49 5.34 -8.92 -3.14
C LEU A 49 4.16 -8.50 -2.25
N MET A 50 4.35 -8.60 -0.94
CA MET A 50 3.37 -8.11 0.05
C MET A 50 3.95 -6.87 0.74
N LEU A 51 3.14 -5.83 0.92
CA LEU A 51 3.56 -4.54 1.47
C LEU A 51 4.12 -4.63 2.89
N ASP A 52 3.53 -5.44 3.76
CA ASP A 52 4.01 -5.70 5.13
C ASP A 52 5.48 -6.18 5.16
N LYS A 53 5.84 -7.08 4.25
CA LYS A 53 7.20 -7.63 4.14
C LYS A 53 8.15 -6.71 3.40
N ALA A 54 7.62 -5.76 2.63
CA ALA A 54 8.40 -4.90 1.77
C ALA A 54 8.74 -3.56 2.43
N ALA A 55 7.77 -2.92 3.11
CA ALA A 55 7.89 -1.55 3.61
C ALA A 55 8.50 -1.41 5.01
N GLY A 56 8.70 -2.51 5.75
CA GLY A 56 9.24 -2.47 7.12
C GLY A 56 8.25 -1.90 8.16
N VAL A 57 6.98 -1.72 7.78
CA VAL A 57 5.90 -1.19 8.63
C VAL A 57 5.47 -2.25 9.64
N LYS A 58 5.43 -1.89 10.92
CA LYS A 58 5.05 -2.80 12.02
C LYS A 58 3.55 -2.73 12.33
N LYS A 59 2.73 -3.13 11.36
CA LYS A 59 1.27 -3.22 11.49
C LYS A 59 0.81 -4.60 11.03
N THR A 60 -0.33 -5.08 11.55
CA THR A 60 -0.88 -6.40 11.17
C THR A 60 -1.47 -6.37 9.77
N ASP A 61 -2.19 -5.31 9.47
CA ASP A 61 -2.63 -4.94 8.14
C ASP A 61 -1.81 -3.74 7.64
N VAL A 62 -1.33 -3.80 6.39
CA VAL A 62 -0.54 -2.74 5.75
C VAL A 62 -1.05 -2.49 4.34
N ALA A 63 -1.40 -1.26 4.02
CA ALA A 63 -1.70 -0.83 2.65
C ALA A 63 -0.79 0.34 2.25
N ILE A 64 -0.91 0.81 1.01
CA ILE A 64 0.01 1.83 0.47
C ILE A 64 -0.02 3.14 1.27
N GLU A 65 -1.14 3.45 1.90
CA GLU A 65 -1.31 4.66 2.71
C GLU A 65 -0.48 4.57 4.00
N ASP A 66 -0.18 3.37 4.49
CA ASP A 66 0.65 3.12 5.67
C ASP A 66 2.16 3.26 5.40
N LEU A 67 2.57 3.58 4.16
CA LEU A 67 3.92 4.11 3.90
C LEU A 67 4.13 5.49 4.52
N PHE A 68 3.04 6.22 4.74
CA PHE A 68 3.01 7.52 5.36
C PHE A 68 2.60 7.40 6.84
N PRO A 69 2.98 8.36 7.70
CA PRO A 69 2.49 8.43 9.07
C PRO A 69 0.96 8.54 9.14
N ASP A 70 0.38 7.93 10.17
CA ASP A 70 -1.06 7.95 10.41
C ASP A 70 -1.57 9.38 10.60
N GLU A 71 -0.79 10.22 11.28
CA GLU A 71 -1.07 11.63 11.49
C GLU A 71 -1.16 12.38 10.15
N TRP A 72 -0.22 12.15 9.24
CA TRP A 72 -0.19 12.82 7.94
C TRP A 72 -1.40 12.42 7.08
N PHE A 73 -1.76 11.13 7.07
CA PHE A 73 -2.95 10.68 6.37
C PHE A 73 -4.22 11.28 6.99
N LEU A 74 -4.30 11.33 8.32
CA LEU A 74 -5.43 11.93 9.03
C LEU A 74 -5.59 13.43 8.73
N GLU A 75 -4.49 14.16 8.58
CA GLU A 75 -4.51 15.55 8.16
C GLU A 75 -5.07 15.73 6.75
N CYS A 76 -4.71 14.85 5.81
CA CYS A 76 -5.29 14.85 4.47
C CYS A 76 -6.81 14.63 4.51
N VAL A 77 -7.28 13.70 5.36
CA VAL A 77 -8.71 13.46 5.59
C VAL A 77 -9.38 14.70 6.20
N ASN A 78 -8.77 15.30 7.22
CA ASN A 78 -9.29 16.50 7.88
C ASN A 78 -9.46 17.65 6.88
N ARG A 79 -8.49 17.87 5.99
CA ARG A 79 -8.58 18.87 4.91
C ARG A 79 -9.69 18.53 3.91
N ALA A 80 -9.78 17.27 3.47
CA ALA A 80 -10.76 16.83 2.47
C ALA A 80 -12.21 17.02 2.95
N TYR A 81 -12.46 16.82 4.24
CA TYR A 81 -13.81 16.81 4.82
C TYR A 81 -14.12 17.99 5.75
N GLY A 82 -13.16 18.89 5.98
CA GLY A 82 -13.31 19.99 6.95
C GLY A 82 -13.48 19.49 8.38
N LEU A 83 -12.71 18.47 8.77
CA LEU A 83 -12.76 17.83 10.09
C LEU A 83 -11.57 18.25 10.95
N ALA A 84 -11.64 17.88 12.23
CA ALA A 84 -10.56 17.98 13.20
C ALA A 84 -10.46 16.69 14.01
N LEU A 85 -10.37 15.54 13.33
CA LEU A 85 -10.11 14.24 13.95
C LEU A 85 -8.65 14.17 14.41
N ARG A 86 -8.43 13.56 15.58
CA ARG A 86 -7.09 13.19 16.08
C ARG A 86 -6.97 11.68 16.17
N LEU A 87 -5.76 11.15 16.34
CA LEU A 87 -5.58 9.69 16.41
C LEU A 87 -6.29 9.07 17.61
N GLU A 88 -6.45 9.81 18.71
CA GLU A 88 -7.17 9.37 19.90
C GLU A 88 -8.69 9.31 19.68
N ASP A 89 -9.18 9.98 18.64
CA ASP A 89 -10.59 9.97 18.24
C ASP A 89 -10.97 8.73 17.42
N LEU A 90 -9.97 7.94 16.99
CA LEU A 90 -10.15 6.79 16.12
C LEU A 90 -10.37 5.50 16.94
N PRO A 91 -11.35 4.66 16.55
CA PRO A 91 -11.62 3.41 17.26
C PRO A 91 -10.45 2.42 17.15
N GLU A 92 -10.36 1.54 18.16
CA GLU A 92 -9.55 0.33 18.13
C GLU A 92 -10.45 -0.84 17.73
N ASP A 93 -10.55 -1.13 16.42
CA ASP A 93 -11.47 -2.14 15.87
C ASP A 93 -10.76 -3.45 15.47
N GLY A 94 -9.50 -3.62 15.87
CA GLY A 94 -8.67 -4.77 15.52
C GLY A 94 -7.98 -4.66 14.15
N SER A 95 -8.32 -3.68 13.30
CA SER A 95 -7.51 -3.37 12.11
C SER A 95 -6.50 -2.27 12.40
N THR A 96 -5.29 -2.43 11.87
CA THR A 96 -4.24 -1.41 11.96
C THR A 96 -4.24 -0.44 10.78
N LEU A 97 -5.12 -0.64 9.79
CA LEU A 97 -5.24 0.25 8.63
C LEU A 97 -5.84 1.57 9.06
N ILE A 98 -5.08 2.65 8.90
CA ILE A 98 -5.53 3.99 9.26
C ILE A 98 -6.80 4.39 8.50
N ALA A 99 -6.88 4.03 7.22
CA ALA A 99 -8.04 4.34 6.38
C ALA A 99 -9.34 3.70 6.91
N LYS A 100 -9.29 2.46 7.42
CA LYS A 100 -10.47 1.79 8.00
C LYS A 100 -10.89 2.43 9.31
N ARG A 101 -9.93 2.70 10.20
CA ARG A 101 -10.19 3.36 11.48
C ARG A 101 -10.83 4.74 11.29
N VAL A 102 -10.33 5.50 10.32
CA VAL A 102 -10.92 6.79 9.91
C VAL A 102 -12.32 6.62 9.34
N GLU A 103 -12.53 5.67 8.44
CA GLU A 103 -13.85 5.42 7.84
C GLU A 103 -14.91 5.11 8.90
N ILE A 104 -14.58 4.30 9.91
CA ILE A 104 -15.47 4.00 11.02
C ILE A 104 -15.77 5.26 11.84
N ALA A 105 -14.74 6.04 12.19
CA ALA A 105 -14.92 7.28 12.92
C ALA A 105 -15.82 8.28 12.16
N MET A 106 -15.62 8.42 10.85
CA MET A 106 -16.45 9.25 9.99
C MET A 106 -17.90 8.77 9.91
N LYS A 107 -18.11 7.46 9.77
CA LYS A 107 -19.43 6.85 9.73
C LYS A 107 -20.19 7.05 11.04
N GLN A 108 -19.50 6.90 12.18
CA GLN A 108 -20.09 7.11 13.51
C GLN A 108 -20.43 8.58 13.78
N ARG A 109 -19.57 9.52 13.38
CA ARG A 109 -19.75 10.96 13.69
C ARG A 109 -20.66 11.69 12.69
N GLN A 110 -20.65 11.30 11.42
CA GLN A 110 -21.28 12.07 10.34
C GLN A 110 -22.22 11.25 9.44
N GLY A 111 -22.28 9.91 9.62
CA GLY A 111 -23.07 9.04 8.75
C GLY A 111 -22.59 9.04 7.30
N ARG A 112 -21.31 9.36 7.06
CA ARG A 112 -20.70 9.40 5.73
C ARG A 112 -19.58 8.38 5.63
N ASP A 113 -19.49 7.71 4.48
CA ASP A 113 -18.38 6.82 4.17
C ASP A 113 -17.17 7.63 3.69
N LEU A 114 -15.97 7.12 3.95
CA LEU A 114 -14.71 7.70 3.49
C LEU A 114 -14.57 7.48 2.00
N LYS A 115 -14.56 8.55 1.20
CA LYS A 115 -14.28 8.45 -0.23
C LYS A 115 -12.79 8.62 -0.46
N LYS A 116 -12.09 7.51 -0.70
CA LYS A 116 -10.63 7.50 -0.99
C LYS A 116 -10.21 8.52 -2.05
N LYS A 117 -11.04 8.78 -3.06
CA LYS A 117 -10.76 9.77 -4.10
C LYS A 117 -10.63 11.20 -3.56
N GLU A 118 -11.43 11.58 -2.57
CA GLU A 118 -11.39 12.93 -2.01
C GLU A 118 -10.12 13.12 -1.16
N VAL A 119 -9.72 12.10 -0.40
CA VAL A 119 -8.44 12.09 0.33
C VAL A 119 -7.25 12.12 -0.63
N LEU A 120 -7.30 11.34 -1.71
CA LEU A 120 -6.25 11.30 -2.71
C LEU A 120 -6.00 12.67 -3.35
N VAL A 121 -7.04 13.49 -3.55
CA VAL A 121 -6.86 14.86 -4.07
C VAL A 121 -6.04 15.71 -3.10
N GLU A 122 -6.24 15.59 -1.78
CA GLU A 122 -5.42 16.30 -0.79
C GLU A 122 -4.00 15.75 -0.71
N MET A 123 -3.83 14.43 -0.84
CA MET A 123 -2.50 13.82 -0.92
C MET A 123 -1.73 14.33 -2.15
N LEU A 124 -2.38 14.39 -3.32
CA LEU A 124 -1.75 14.88 -4.56
C LEU A 124 -1.30 16.34 -4.45
N LYS A 125 -2.05 17.20 -3.76
CA LYS A 125 -1.63 18.59 -3.50
C LYS A 125 -0.36 18.68 -2.66
N GLU A 126 -0.22 17.80 -1.66
CA GLU A 126 1.01 17.70 -0.86
C GLU A 126 2.16 17.22 -1.75
N PHE A 127 1.91 16.19 -2.57
CA PHE A 127 2.92 15.62 -3.46
C PHE A 127 3.44 16.66 -4.46
N ASP A 128 2.56 17.50 -5.00
CA ASP A 128 2.94 18.60 -5.91
C ASP A 128 3.85 19.64 -5.24
N GLY A 129 3.82 19.71 -3.90
CA GLY A 129 4.68 20.59 -3.10
C GLY A 129 6.05 19.98 -2.75
N TRP A 130 6.24 18.67 -2.93
CA TRP A 130 7.49 18.01 -2.57
C TRP A 130 8.56 18.19 -3.65
N THR A 131 9.75 18.62 -3.22
CA THR A 131 10.90 18.88 -4.10
C THR A 131 12.13 18.07 -3.71
N THR A 132 12.24 17.73 -2.43
CA THR A 132 13.37 17.03 -1.83
C THR A 132 12.87 15.91 -0.92
N VAL A 133 13.80 15.03 -0.51
CA VAL A 133 13.50 13.95 0.44
C VAL A 133 13.04 14.49 1.80
N ASP A 134 13.52 15.69 2.18
CA ASP A 134 13.18 16.33 3.46
C ASP A 134 11.75 16.88 3.48
N ASP A 135 11.10 17.01 2.31
CA ASP A 135 9.69 17.39 2.21
C ASP A 135 8.75 16.20 2.52
N LEU A 136 9.28 14.97 2.55
CA LEU A 136 8.49 13.78 2.84
C LEU A 136 8.08 13.75 4.33
N PRO A 137 6.90 13.20 4.64
CA PRO A 137 6.50 12.96 6.02
C PRO A 137 7.52 12.09 6.75
N ALA A 138 7.67 12.32 8.05
CA ALA A 138 8.66 11.64 8.87
C ALA A 138 8.54 10.12 8.75
N GLY A 139 9.66 9.44 8.47
CA GLY A 139 9.69 7.98 8.31
C GLY A 139 9.27 7.46 6.94
N THR A 140 8.60 8.26 6.09
CA THR A 140 8.22 7.86 4.73
C THR A 140 9.45 7.53 3.88
N ALA A 141 10.52 8.32 3.97
CA ALA A 141 11.76 8.05 3.24
C ALA A 141 12.35 6.67 3.56
N ALA A 142 12.40 6.30 4.85
CA ALA A 142 12.91 5.01 5.30
C ALA A 142 12.00 3.84 4.86
N ASN A 143 10.69 4.00 4.97
CA ASN A 143 9.72 3.00 4.49
C ASN A 143 9.83 2.79 2.98
N ALA A 144 9.96 3.88 2.21
CA ALA A 144 10.15 3.84 0.77
C ALA A 144 11.48 3.19 0.39
N GLU A 145 12.58 3.50 1.09
CA GLU A 145 13.88 2.88 0.87
C GLU A 145 13.82 1.36 1.09
N ASN A 146 13.19 0.90 2.18
CA ASN A 146 12.97 -0.51 2.43
C ASN A 146 12.17 -1.18 1.31
N LEU A 147 11.08 -0.52 0.88
CA LEU A 147 10.23 -1.00 -0.21
C LEU A 147 11.02 -1.14 -1.51
N PHE A 148 11.75 -0.10 -1.92
CA PHE A 148 12.55 -0.13 -3.15
C PHE A 148 13.66 -1.17 -3.09
N LYS A 149 14.36 -1.32 -1.96
CA LYS A 149 15.35 -2.40 -1.78
C LYS A 149 14.74 -3.78 -1.96
N LYS A 150 13.53 -4.00 -1.43
CA LYS A 150 12.81 -5.28 -1.57
C LYS A 150 12.32 -5.53 -2.99
N VAL A 151 11.84 -4.50 -3.69
CA VAL A 151 11.48 -4.58 -5.10
C VAL A 151 12.72 -4.89 -5.94
N ASN A 152 13.79 -4.10 -5.81
CA ASN A 152 15.03 -4.28 -6.56
C ASN A 152 15.63 -5.68 -6.35
N ALA A 153 15.69 -6.15 -5.10
CA ALA A 153 16.15 -7.50 -4.79
C ALA A 153 15.27 -8.58 -5.43
N ALA A 154 13.96 -8.38 -5.51
CA ALA A 154 13.07 -9.32 -6.20
C ALA A 154 13.38 -9.41 -7.69
N PHE A 155 13.77 -8.30 -8.32
CA PHE A 155 14.13 -8.22 -9.74
C PHE A 155 15.62 -8.44 -10.02
N GLY A 156 16.45 -8.71 -9.01
CA GLY A 156 17.89 -8.88 -9.19
C GLY A 156 18.62 -7.61 -9.65
N VAL A 157 18.03 -6.44 -9.40
CA VAL A 157 18.66 -5.15 -9.63
C VAL A 157 19.52 -4.85 -8.40
N GLU A 158 20.85 -4.85 -8.55
CA GLU A 158 21.76 -4.46 -7.48
C GLU A 158 21.48 -3.01 -7.05
N SER A 159 21.46 -2.76 -5.72
CA SER A 159 21.23 -1.45 -5.11
C SER A 159 22.51 -0.91 -4.50
#